data_AF-A0A3M1L3Q6-F1
#
_entry.id   AF-A0A3M1L3Q6-F1
#
_cell.length_a   1.000
_cell.length_b   1.000
_cell.length_c   1.000
_cell.angle_alpha   90.00
_cell.angle_beta   90.00
_cell.angle_gamma   90.00
#
_symmetry.space_group_name_H-M   'P 1'
#
loop_
_entity.id
_entity.type
_entity.pdbx_description
1 polymer ?
#
loop_
_entity_poly.entity_id
_entity_poly.type
_entity_poly.pdbx_seq_one_letter_code
_entity_poly.pdbx_strand_id
1 'polypeptide(L)'
;MTDGERLVAMTDGSQTSSDLHWTGPAVIAAAGGLAAGLGAGGHVEIYAPNPAEPGSSVSHFAKTLTPNELMEPSFTSPLHELELTLAAFTDIGYPALIECGDGNRDGNVSATDALLALKTAVGGASCMESLCDATGDGKIVATDALKILKRAVGQFSSIACGLRTS
;
A
#
# COMPACT_ATOMS: atom_id res chain seq x y z
N MET A 1 21.20 -0.37 21.94
CA MET A 1 19.89 -1.03 21.95
C MET A 1 19.99 -2.33 22.73
N THR A 2 19.70 -2.24 24.02
CA THR A 2 19.49 -3.38 24.93
C THR A 2 18.02 -3.82 24.88
N ASP A 3 17.72 -4.99 25.44
CA ASP A 3 16.33 -5.46 25.54
C ASP A 3 15.48 -4.55 26.46
N GLY A 4 16.10 -3.94 27.48
CA GLY A 4 15.44 -2.94 28.32
C GLY A 4 15.09 -1.68 27.54
N GLU A 5 16.01 -1.19 26.68
CA GLU A 5 15.74 -0.04 25.80
C GLU A 5 14.63 -0.37 24.77
N ARG A 6 14.61 -1.60 24.24
CA ARG A 6 13.54 -2.07 23.34
C ARG A 6 12.18 -2.09 24.03
N LEU A 7 12.13 -2.60 25.27
CA LEU A 7 10.90 -2.66 26.05
C LEU A 7 10.36 -1.27 26.36
N VAL A 8 11.23 -0.31 26.71
CA VAL A 8 10.82 1.09 26.91
C VAL A 8 10.24 1.67 25.63
N ALA A 9 10.92 1.51 24.49
CA ALA A 9 10.44 2.06 23.21
C ALA A 9 9.08 1.48 22.77
N MET A 10 8.78 0.22 23.07
CA MET A 10 7.48 -0.39 22.73
C MET A 10 6.39 -0.17 23.80
N THR A 11 6.70 0.55 24.89
CA THR A 11 5.76 0.87 25.99
C THR A 11 5.80 2.32 26.46
N ASP A 12 6.42 3.22 25.68
CA ASP A 12 6.54 4.64 26.03
C ASP A 12 5.30 5.46 25.65
N GLY A 13 4.37 4.89 24.89
CA GLY A 13 3.10 5.49 24.53
C GLY A 13 2.21 5.56 25.76
N SER A 14 2.19 6.73 26.41
CA SER A 14 1.26 7.10 27.49
C SER A 14 -0.23 7.14 27.05
N GLN A 15 -0.60 6.44 25.97
CA GLN A 15 -1.87 6.50 25.25
C GLN A 15 -2.19 7.89 24.63
N THR A 16 -1.25 8.84 24.65
CA THR A 16 -1.40 10.20 24.10
C THR A 16 -0.29 10.63 23.15
N SER A 17 0.91 10.05 23.27
CA SER A 17 2.04 10.19 22.34
C SER A 17 3.15 9.19 22.72
N SER A 18 3.82 8.59 21.74
CA SER A 18 4.95 7.66 21.83
C SER A 18 6.17 8.24 21.09
N ASP A 19 7.38 7.83 21.46
CA ASP A 19 8.60 8.14 20.69
C ASP A 19 8.87 7.12 19.57
N LEU A 20 8.07 6.04 19.50
CA LEU A 20 8.16 5.03 18.45
C LEU A 20 7.39 5.46 17.20
N HIS A 21 8.12 5.90 16.19
CA HIS A 21 7.54 6.37 14.93
C HIS A 21 7.99 5.55 13.72
N TRP A 22 7.13 5.49 12.71
CA TRP A 22 7.42 5.01 11.37
C TRP A 22 8.10 6.10 10.54
N THR A 23 9.25 5.76 9.96
CA THR A 23 10.09 6.70 9.20
C THR A 23 10.25 6.32 7.73
N GLY A 24 9.47 5.36 7.25
CA GLY A 24 9.48 4.95 5.84
C GLY A 24 8.98 6.07 4.91
N PRO A 25 9.60 6.23 3.73
CA PRO A 25 9.35 7.36 2.85
C PRO A 25 7.94 7.40 2.28
N ALA A 26 7.32 6.25 1.99
CA ALA A 26 5.96 6.23 1.46
C ALA A 26 4.95 6.69 2.52
N VAL A 27 5.09 6.19 3.76
CA VAL A 27 4.23 6.61 4.87
C VAL A 27 4.38 8.09 5.18
N ILE A 28 5.61 8.62 5.23
CA ILE A 28 5.85 10.07 5.43
C ILE A 28 5.17 10.89 4.32
N ALA A 29 5.22 10.42 3.07
CA ALA A 29 4.57 11.11 1.96
C ALA A 29 3.03 11.08 2.06
N ALA A 30 2.45 9.95 2.49
CA ALA A 30 1.01 9.79 2.68
C ALA A 30 0.47 10.51 3.95
N ALA A 31 1.33 10.79 4.92
CA ALA A 31 0.96 11.39 6.20
C ALA A 31 0.49 12.86 6.13
N GLY A 32 0.54 13.49 4.95
CA GLY A 32 0.18 14.91 4.77
C GLY A 32 -1.27 15.26 5.13
N GLY A 33 -2.17 14.28 5.16
CA GLY A 33 -3.57 14.45 5.59
C GLY A 33 -3.81 14.36 7.09
N LEU A 34 -2.81 13.95 7.89
CA LEU A 34 -2.96 13.77 9.33
C LEU A 34 -2.86 15.11 10.07
N ALA A 35 -3.82 15.36 10.95
CA ALA A 35 -3.87 16.50 11.87
C ALA A 35 -3.23 16.20 13.24
N ALA A 36 -3.00 14.92 13.56
CA ALA A 36 -2.40 14.45 14.81
C ALA A 36 -1.66 13.11 14.59
N GLY A 37 -0.87 12.67 15.58
CA GLY A 37 -0.08 11.43 15.49
C GLY A 37 1.19 11.55 14.64
N LEU A 38 1.73 12.78 14.51
CA LEU A 38 2.96 13.08 13.77
C LEU A 38 4.09 13.50 14.69
N GLY A 39 5.25 12.88 14.51
CA GLY A 39 6.52 13.29 15.10
C GLY A 39 7.26 14.35 14.29
N ALA A 40 8.46 14.70 14.77
CA ALA A 40 9.36 15.58 14.03
C ALA A 40 9.69 14.99 12.64
N GLY A 41 9.65 15.82 11.60
CA GLY A 41 9.92 15.38 10.23
C GLY A 41 8.75 14.66 9.54
N GLY A 42 7.55 14.64 10.14
CA GLY A 42 6.37 13.98 9.56
C GLY A 42 6.34 12.47 9.76
N HIS A 43 7.17 11.95 10.67
CA HIS A 43 7.12 10.54 11.05
C HIS A 43 5.78 10.20 11.70
N VAL A 44 5.24 9.02 11.40
CA VAL A 44 3.90 8.64 11.87
C VAL A 44 4.03 7.81 13.14
N GLU A 45 3.26 8.13 14.16
CA GLU A 45 3.32 7.44 15.45
C GLU A 45 2.82 5.99 15.35
N ILE A 46 3.56 5.06 15.99
CA ILE A 46 3.23 3.64 16.07
C ILE A 46 2.70 3.31 17.47
N TYR A 47 1.76 2.36 17.53
CA TYR A 47 1.11 1.94 18.75
C TYR A 47 2.10 1.25 19.70
N ALA A 48 2.42 1.93 20.81
CA ALA A 48 3.35 1.47 21.85
C ALA A 48 2.71 1.56 23.26
N PRO A 49 1.66 0.77 23.56
CA PRO A 49 0.90 0.88 24.80
C PRO A 49 1.70 0.45 26.04
N ASN A 50 1.29 0.93 27.22
CA ASN A 50 1.80 0.46 28.51
C ASN A 50 0.66 -0.13 29.37
N PRO A 51 0.66 -1.43 29.66
CA PRO A 51 1.68 -2.43 29.29
C PRO A 51 1.62 -2.82 27.80
N ALA A 52 2.69 -3.46 27.31
CA ALA A 52 2.74 -3.98 25.94
C ALA A 52 1.58 -4.97 25.69
N GLU A 53 0.85 -4.75 24.60
CA GLU A 53 -0.23 -5.60 24.14
C GLU A 53 0.29 -6.56 23.06
N PRO A 54 0.30 -7.89 23.32
CA PRO A 54 0.72 -8.88 22.32
C PRO A 54 -0.14 -8.81 21.06
N GLY A 55 0.51 -8.85 19.89
CA GLY A 55 -0.17 -8.81 18.59
C GLY A 55 -0.54 -7.40 18.12
N SER A 56 -0.48 -6.39 18.99
CA SER A 56 -0.81 -5.01 18.59
C SER A 56 0.35 -4.03 18.72
N SER A 57 1.14 -4.13 19.78
CA SER A 57 2.30 -3.26 19.98
C SER A 57 3.24 -3.35 18.78
N VAL A 58 3.81 -2.22 18.38
CA VAL A 58 4.74 -2.06 17.24
C VAL A 58 4.21 -2.42 15.86
N SER A 59 2.96 -2.90 15.76
CA SER A 59 2.39 -3.44 14.52
C SER A 59 1.24 -2.59 13.97
N HIS A 60 0.66 -1.74 14.80
CA HIS A 60 -0.42 -0.83 14.43
C HIS A 60 0.01 0.62 14.47
N PHE A 61 -0.71 1.46 13.73
CA PHE A 61 -0.65 2.91 13.92
C PHE A 61 -1.23 3.31 15.28
N ALA A 62 -0.75 4.41 15.84
CA ALA A 62 -1.24 4.92 17.11
C ALA A 62 -2.70 5.40 17.01
N LYS A 63 -3.44 5.32 18.12
CA LYS A 63 -4.83 5.85 18.23
C LYS A 63 -4.89 7.38 18.26
N THR A 64 -3.73 8.04 18.25
CA THR A 64 -3.56 9.49 18.25
C THR A 64 -3.63 10.09 16.84
N LEU A 65 -3.59 9.25 15.80
CA LEU A 65 -3.76 9.69 14.42
C LEU A 65 -5.15 10.28 14.23
N THR A 66 -5.24 11.35 13.44
CA THR A 66 -6.52 11.95 13.07
C THR A 66 -6.42 12.44 11.62
N PRO A 67 -7.22 11.92 10.68
CA PRO A 67 -8.27 10.89 10.84
C PRO A 67 -7.74 9.53 11.32
N ASN A 68 -8.66 8.64 11.74
CA ASN A 68 -8.32 7.29 12.18
C ASN A 68 -7.92 6.41 10.98
N GLU A 69 -7.02 5.45 11.21
CA GLU A 69 -6.48 4.57 10.18
C GLU A 69 -6.94 3.12 10.29
N LEU A 70 -7.00 2.41 9.15
CA LEU A 70 -7.44 1.00 9.12
C LEU A 70 -6.55 0.09 9.98
N MET A 71 -5.24 0.34 9.96
CA MET A 71 -4.25 -0.43 10.71
C MET A 71 -4.02 0.11 12.13
N GLU A 72 -4.99 0.81 12.72
CA GLU A 72 -5.05 1.00 14.18
C GLU A 72 -5.29 -0.33 14.91
N PRO A 73 -4.98 -0.42 16.23
CA PRO A 73 -5.09 -1.68 17.00
C PRO A 73 -6.50 -2.24 17.09
N SER A 74 -7.51 -1.45 16.77
CA SER A 74 -8.90 -1.88 16.68
C SER A 74 -9.62 -1.08 15.61
N PHE A 75 -10.42 -1.76 14.81
CA PHE A 75 -11.31 -1.11 13.84
C PHE A 75 -12.40 -0.31 14.58
N THR A 76 -12.38 1.02 14.45
CA THR A 76 -13.28 1.94 15.18
C THR A 76 -14.49 2.39 14.36
N SER A 77 -14.37 2.45 13.03
CA SER A 77 -15.45 2.87 12.12
C SER A 77 -15.16 2.44 10.68
N PRO A 78 -16.15 2.46 9.75
CA PRO A 78 -15.89 2.27 8.33
C PRO A 78 -14.92 3.33 7.78
N LEU A 79 -13.71 2.90 7.46
CA LEU A 79 -12.66 3.70 6.84
C LEU A 79 -12.56 3.32 5.37
N HIS A 80 -12.74 4.29 4.48
CA HIS A 80 -12.63 4.10 3.02
C HIS A 80 -11.31 4.66 2.46
N GLU A 81 -10.52 5.34 3.29
CA GLU A 81 -9.20 5.83 2.93
C GLU A 81 -8.16 4.87 3.49
N LEU A 82 -7.39 4.25 2.59
CA LEU A 82 -6.37 3.23 2.90
C LEU A 82 -4.96 3.76 2.65
N GLU A 83 -4.78 5.08 2.52
CA GLU A 83 -3.54 5.71 2.05
C GLU A 83 -2.34 5.32 2.93
N LEU A 84 -2.44 5.49 4.25
CA LEU A 84 -1.36 5.16 5.19
C LEU A 84 -1.10 3.66 5.29
N THR A 85 -2.15 2.84 5.25
CA THR A 85 -2.03 1.38 5.29
C THR A 85 -1.29 0.84 4.06
N LEU A 86 -1.65 1.36 2.88
CA LEU A 86 -1.01 1.01 1.63
C LEU A 86 0.44 1.54 1.56
N ALA A 87 0.66 2.76 2.06
CA ALA A 87 1.99 3.32 2.16
C ALA A 87 2.89 2.50 3.09
N ALA A 88 2.38 2.01 4.22
CA ALA A 88 3.13 1.11 5.11
C ALA A 88 3.50 -0.20 4.40
N PHE A 89 2.57 -0.79 3.65
CA PHE A 89 2.84 -1.96 2.80
C PHE A 89 3.95 -1.69 1.78
N THR A 90 3.92 -0.52 1.14
CA THR A 90 4.99 -0.08 0.24
C THR A 90 6.36 -0.09 0.91
N ASP A 91 6.44 0.53 2.09
CA ASP A 91 7.69 0.67 2.84
C ASP A 91 8.26 -0.68 3.32
N ILE A 92 7.40 -1.67 3.60
CA ILE A 92 7.85 -3.05 3.95
C ILE A 92 8.07 -3.95 2.72
N GLY A 93 8.01 -3.39 1.51
CA GLY A 93 8.32 -4.11 0.27
C GLY A 93 7.16 -4.90 -0.32
N TYR A 94 5.92 -4.66 0.14
CA TYR A 94 4.76 -5.07 -0.65
C TYR A 94 4.61 -4.08 -1.82
N PRO A 95 4.29 -4.56 -3.03
CA PRO A 95 4.06 -3.68 -4.16
C PRO A 95 2.88 -2.76 -3.86
N ALA A 96 3.16 -1.48 -3.64
CA ALA A 96 2.19 -0.40 -3.54
C ALA A 96 1.30 -0.44 -4.78
N LEU A 97 0.01 -0.74 -4.64
CA LEU A 97 -0.98 -0.77 -5.72
C LEU A 97 -0.37 -1.22 -7.04
N ILE A 98 -0.26 -2.52 -7.24
CA ILE A 98 0.21 -3.07 -8.51
C ILE A 98 -0.47 -2.28 -9.63
N GLU A 99 0.32 -1.48 -10.36
CA GLU A 99 -0.24 -0.51 -11.29
C GLU A 99 -1.02 -1.32 -12.32
N CYS A 100 -2.23 -0.86 -12.67
CA CYS A 100 -2.92 -1.48 -13.78
C CYS A 100 -1.99 -1.49 -14.99
N GLY A 101 -1.78 -2.65 -15.59
CA GLY A 101 -0.84 -2.83 -16.69
C GLY A 101 0.59 -3.19 -16.28
N ASP A 102 0.93 -3.27 -14.99
CA ASP A 102 2.19 -3.83 -14.49
C ASP A 102 2.03 -5.35 -14.27
N GLY A 103 2.16 -6.10 -15.35
CA GLY A 103 1.92 -7.54 -15.34
C GLY A 103 3.04 -8.32 -14.66
N ASN A 104 4.28 -7.83 -14.75
CA ASN A 104 5.45 -8.50 -14.19
C ASN A 104 5.74 -8.08 -12.73
N ARG A 105 5.04 -7.06 -12.23
CA ARG A 105 5.12 -6.52 -10.87
C ARG A 105 6.47 -5.90 -10.54
N ASP A 106 7.10 -5.27 -11.52
CA ASP A 106 8.37 -4.57 -11.34
C ASP A 106 8.21 -3.10 -10.92
N GLY A 107 6.96 -2.64 -10.79
CA GLY A 107 6.60 -1.27 -10.41
C GLY A 107 6.56 -0.29 -11.59
N ASN A 108 6.71 -0.76 -12.83
CA ASN A 108 6.67 0.08 -14.03
C ASN A 108 5.76 -0.51 -15.10
N VAL A 109 4.87 0.31 -15.66
CA VAL A 109 4.10 -0.09 -16.85
C VAL A 109 4.95 0.07 -18.11
N SER A 110 5.43 -1.04 -18.66
CA SER A 110 6.38 -1.09 -19.76
C SER A 110 5.92 -1.97 -20.94
N ALA A 111 6.71 -2.01 -22.02
CA ALA A 111 6.47 -2.93 -23.13
C ALA A 111 6.62 -4.41 -22.71
N THR A 112 7.36 -4.69 -21.63
CA THR A 112 7.52 -6.04 -21.08
C THR A 112 6.19 -6.56 -20.52
N ASP A 113 5.39 -5.69 -19.92
CA ASP A 113 4.07 -6.03 -19.38
C ASP A 113 3.05 -6.29 -20.47
N ALA A 114 3.08 -5.47 -21.54
CA ALA A 114 2.28 -5.71 -22.73
C ALA A 114 2.62 -7.08 -23.36
N LEU A 115 3.90 -7.44 -23.41
CA LEU A 115 4.33 -8.75 -23.89
C LEU A 115 3.83 -9.88 -22.97
N LEU A 116 3.85 -9.69 -21.66
CA LEU A 116 3.33 -10.68 -20.71
C LEU A 116 1.81 -10.86 -20.88
N ALA A 117 1.04 -9.77 -20.97
CA ALA A 117 -0.40 -9.82 -21.24
C ALA A 117 -0.72 -10.52 -22.57
N LEU A 118 0.06 -10.26 -23.63
CA LEU A 118 -0.11 -10.92 -24.92
C LEU A 118 0.21 -12.42 -24.84
N LYS A 119 1.26 -12.80 -24.11
CA LYS A 119 1.59 -14.21 -23.83
C LYS A 119 0.45 -14.89 -23.07
N THR A 120 -0.17 -14.20 -22.11
CA THR A 120 -1.34 -14.71 -21.38
C THR A 120 -2.54 -14.91 -22.31
N ALA A 121 -2.82 -13.95 -23.19
CA ALA A 121 -3.89 -14.05 -24.19
C ALA A 121 -3.77 -15.28 -25.10
N VAL A 122 -2.54 -15.71 -25.42
CA VAL A 122 -2.27 -16.90 -26.26
C VAL A 122 -2.01 -18.18 -25.45
N GLY A 123 -2.15 -18.14 -24.13
CA GLY A 123 -1.93 -19.29 -23.24
C GLY A 123 -0.46 -19.66 -23.02
N GLY A 124 0.48 -18.79 -23.36
CA GLY A 124 1.93 -18.97 -23.15
C GLY A 124 2.46 -18.47 -21.81
N ALA A 125 1.63 -17.79 -21.02
CA ALA A 125 1.95 -17.30 -19.68
C ALA A 125 0.67 -17.12 -18.84
N SER A 126 0.82 -16.86 -17.54
CA SER A 126 -0.29 -16.49 -16.66
C SER A 126 -0.05 -15.10 -16.07
N CYS A 127 -1.09 -14.27 -16.10
CA CYS A 127 -1.11 -12.97 -15.44
C CYS A 127 -2.42 -12.84 -14.66
N MET A 128 -2.39 -12.05 -13.59
CA MET A 128 -3.57 -11.77 -12.79
C MET A 128 -4.49 -10.77 -13.52
N GLU A 129 -5.80 -11.01 -13.51
CA GLU A 129 -6.79 -10.16 -14.18
C GLU A 129 -6.72 -8.70 -13.69
N SER A 130 -6.53 -8.48 -12.39
CA SER A 130 -6.38 -7.13 -11.84
C SER A 130 -5.18 -6.34 -12.36
N LEU A 131 -4.27 -6.97 -13.14
CA LEU A 131 -3.06 -6.35 -13.70
C LEU A 131 -3.08 -6.33 -15.22
N CYS A 132 -3.48 -7.44 -15.84
CA CYS A 132 -3.38 -7.61 -17.28
C CYS A 132 -4.71 -7.48 -18.02
N ASP A 133 -5.85 -7.33 -17.34
CA ASP A 133 -7.12 -6.93 -17.97
C ASP A 133 -7.19 -5.40 -18.07
N ALA A 134 -6.36 -4.81 -18.91
CA ALA A 134 -6.31 -3.35 -19.06
C ALA A 134 -7.57 -2.76 -19.71
N THR A 135 -8.45 -3.59 -20.27
CA THR A 135 -9.76 -3.18 -20.78
C THR A 135 -10.85 -3.16 -19.71
N GLY A 136 -10.73 -3.97 -18.66
CA GLY A 136 -11.71 -4.14 -17.60
C GLY A 136 -12.90 -4.99 -18.02
N ASP A 137 -12.73 -5.86 -19.01
CA ASP A 137 -13.82 -6.66 -19.59
C ASP A 137 -13.96 -8.08 -18.98
N GLY A 138 -13.09 -8.40 -18.01
CA GLY A 138 -13.00 -9.68 -17.34
C GLY A 138 -12.22 -10.73 -18.13
N LYS A 139 -11.44 -10.34 -19.14
CA LYS A 139 -10.62 -11.25 -19.95
C LYS A 139 -9.25 -10.65 -20.18
N ILE A 140 -8.23 -11.51 -20.25
CA ILE A 140 -6.89 -11.10 -20.67
C ILE A 140 -6.70 -11.54 -22.12
N VAL A 141 -6.84 -10.61 -23.06
CA VAL A 141 -6.73 -10.82 -24.50
C VAL A 141 -5.79 -9.78 -25.14
N ALA A 142 -5.57 -9.88 -26.46
CA ALA A 142 -4.63 -9.02 -27.16
C ALA A 142 -4.97 -7.51 -27.08
N THR A 143 -6.24 -7.16 -26.85
CA THR A 143 -6.66 -5.75 -26.66
C THR A 143 -6.12 -5.15 -25.37
N ASP A 144 -5.92 -5.96 -24.33
CA ASP A 144 -5.31 -5.51 -23.08
C ASP A 144 -3.83 -5.21 -23.28
N ALA A 145 -3.10 -6.13 -23.91
CA ALA A 145 -1.70 -5.95 -24.28
C ALA A 145 -1.49 -4.67 -25.09
N LEU A 146 -2.39 -4.38 -26.04
CA LEU A 146 -2.34 -3.14 -26.82
C LEU A 146 -2.54 -1.90 -25.94
N LYS A 147 -3.50 -1.92 -25.01
CA LYS A 147 -3.74 -0.80 -24.08
C LYS A 147 -2.55 -0.57 -23.16
N ILE A 148 -1.96 -1.63 -22.61
CA ILE A 148 -0.75 -1.56 -21.78
C ILE A 148 0.41 -0.95 -22.59
N LEU A 149 0.62 -1.41 -23.83
CA LEU A 149 1.69 -0.88 -24.67
C LEU A 149 1.49 0.60 -24.99
N LYS A 150 0.25 1.02 -25.28
CA LYS A 150 -0.08 2.44 -25.51
C LYS A 150 0.28 3.30 -24.31
N ARG A 151 -0.09 2.85 -23.10
CA ARG A 151 0.28 3.52 -21.85
C ARG A 151 1.80 3.59 -21.68
N ALA A 152 2.50 2.47 -21.86
CA ALA A 152 3.95 2.37 -21.72
C ALA A 152 4.71 3.31 -22.65
N VAL A 153 4.21 3.55 -23.87
CA VAL A 153 4.84 4.45 -24.85
C VAL A 153 4.36 5.90 -24.75
N GLY A 154 3.61 6.27 -23.70
CA GLY A 154 3.12 7.62 -23.49
C GLY A 154 1.97 8.04 -24.39
N GLN A 155 1.30 7.11 -25.07
CA GLN A 155 0.01 7.40 -25.69
C GLN A 155 -1.04 7.46 -24.57
N PHE A 156 -1.81 8.56 -24.51
CA PHE A 156 -2.89 8.71 -23.54
C PHE A 156 -3.98 7.66 -23.78
N SER A 157 -3.84 6.51 -23.12
CA SER A 157 -4.88 5.49 -23.00
C SER A 157 -5.19 5.28 -21.53
N SER A 158 -6.41 5.62 -21.11
CA SER A 158 -6.91 5.19 -19.81
C SER A 158 -6.98 3.65 -19.80
N ILE A 159 -6.27 3.05 -18.86
CA ILE A 159 -6.33 1.63 -18.57
C ILE A 159 -7.11 1.43 -17.28
N ALA A 160 -7.94 0.41 -17.25
CA ALA A 160 -8.88 0.15 -16.16
C ALA A 160 -8.83 -1.34 -15.83
N CYS A 161 -7.85 -1.72 -15.02
CA CYS A 161 -7.72 -3.09 -14.57
C CYS A 161 -8.66 -3.29 -13.39
N GLY A 162 -9.49 -4.32 -13.44
CA GLY A 162 -10.44 -4.52 -12.36
C GLY A 162 -11.29 -5.78 -12.52
N LEU A 163 -11.55 -6.40 -11.37
CA LEU A 163 -12.66 -7.34 -11.18
C LEU A 163 -13.97 -6.56 -11.31
N ARG A 164 -14.97 -7.14 -12.01
CA ARG A 164 -16.33 -6.58 -12.17
C ARG A 164 -16.79 -5.84 -10.90
N THR A 165 -16.96 -4.52 -10.98
CA THR A 165 -17.89 -3.85 -10.07
C THR A 165 -19.29 -4.22 -10.52
N SER A 166 -19.86 -5.25 -9.88
CA SER A 166 -21.26 -5.61 -10.00
C SER A 166 -22.17 -4.47 -9.56
#